data_AF-A0A655DAD2-F1
#
_entry.id   AF-A0A655DAD2-F1
#
_cell.length_a   1.000
_cell.length_b   1.000
_cell.length_c   1.000
_cell.angle_alpha   90.00
_cell.angle_beta   90.00
_cell.angle_gamma   90.00
#
_symmetry.space_group_name_H-M   'P 1'
#
loop_
_entity.id
_entity.type
_entity.pdbx_description
1 polymer ?
#
loop_
_entity_poly.entity_id
_entity_poly.type
_entity_poly.pdbx_seq_one_letter_code
_entity_poly.pdbx_strand_id
1 'polypeptide(L)'
;MWPDGTPESAAIVSCADEHRFEVAESIDMRTFPGMEYGQNAAPPSPARIQQISEEQCEAAVRRYLGTKFDPNSKFTISMLWPGDRAWRQAGERRMLCGLQSPGPNNQQLAFKGKVADIDQSKVWPAGTCLGIDATTNQPIDVPVDCAAPHAMEVSGTVNLAERFPDALPSEPEQDGFIKDACTRMTDAYLAPLKLRTTTLTLIYPTLTLPSWSAGSRVVACSIGATLGNGGWATLVNSAKGALLINGQPPVPPPDIPEERLNLPPIPLQLPTPRPAPPAQQLPSTPPGTQHLPAQQPVVTPTRPPESHAPASAAPAETQPPPPDAGAPPATQSPEATPPGPAEPAPAG
;
A
#
# COMPACT_ATOMS: atom_id res chain seq x y z
N MET A 1 9.14 6.30 -26.83
CA MET A 1 10.17 6.10 -25.79
C MET A 1 10.29 7.40 -25.02
N TRP A 2 9.86 7.41 -23.76
CA TRP A 2 10.19 8.50 -22.83
C TRP A 2 11.68 8.38 -22.50
N PRO A 3 12.51 9.41 -22.70
CA PRO A 3 13.89 9.38 -22.26
C PRO A 3 13.93 9.48 -20.73
N ASP A 4 14.71 8.62 -20.11
CA ASP A 4 14.92 8.63 -18.66
C ASP A 4 15.22 10.07 -18.18
N GLY A 5 14.41 10.56 -17.24
CA GLY A 5 14.64 11.83 -16.56
C GLY A 5 14.26 13.12 -17.30
N THR A 6 13.57 13.07 -18.46
CA THR A 6 13.12 14.32 -19.16
C THR A 6 11.63 14.34 -19.50
N PRO A 7 10.75 14.69 -18.54
CA PRO A 7 9.31 14.79 -18.77
C PRO A 7 8.89 15.72 -19.90
N GLU A 8 9.69 16.76 -20.15
CA GLU A 8 9.49 17.70 -21.26
C GLU A 8 9.59 17.09 -22.67
N SER A 9 10.04 15.84 -22.80
CA SER A 9 10.17 15.14 -24.10
C SER A 9 9.12 14.04 -24.30
N ALA A 10 8.09 14.03 -23.44
CA ALA A 10 6.91 13.19 -23.57
C ALA A 10 6.29 13.26 -24.96
N ALA A 11 5.99 12.09 -25.55
CA ALA A 11 5.14 11.99 -26.73
C ALA A 11 3.82 11.32 -26.36
N ILE A 12 2.72 11.85 -26.87
CA ILE A 12 1.40 11.21 -26.77
C ILE A 12 1.37 10.05 -27.76
N VAL A 13 0.97 8.87 -27.28
CA VAL A 13 0.80 7.65 -28.07
C VAL A 13 -0.57 7.04 -27.81
N SER A 14 -0.99 6.10 -28.65
CA SER A 14 -2.20 5.31 -28.38
C SER A 14 -1.96 4.37 -27.20
N CYS A 15 -3.00 4.10 -26.38
CA CYS A 15 -2.92 3.06 -25.35
C CYS A 15 -2.65 1.67 -25.93
N ALA A 16 -2.93 1.44 -27.22
CA ALA A 16 -2.59 0.19 -27.90
C ALA A 16 -1.07 0.01 -28.07
N ASP A 17 -0.31 1.10 -28.05
CA ASP A 17 1.13 1.12 -28.12
C ASP A 17 1.76 1.07 -26.71
N GLU A 18 3.06 0.84 -26.65
CA GLU A 18 3.79 0.86 -25.39
C GLU A 18 3.86 2.28 -24.81
N HIS A 19 3.43 2.42 -23.57
CA HIS A 19 3.44 3.69 -22.83
C HIS A 19 3.70 3.44 -21.35
N ARG A 20 4.04 4.50 -20.60
CA ARG A 20 4.38 4.43 -19.17
C ARG A 20 3.36 5.13 -18.27
N PHE A 21 2.48 5.93 -18.87
CA PHE A 21 1.47 6.72 -18.19
C PHE A 21 0.21 6.82 -19.06
N GLU A 22 -0.95 6.50 -18.50
CA GLU A 22 -2.24 6.67 -19.14
C GLU A 22 -2.94 7.90 -18.55
N VAL A 23 -3.20 8.91 -19.39
CA VAL A 23 -3.88 10.15 -18.96
C VAL A 23 -5.37 9.88 -18.80
N ALA A 24 -5.88 10.08 -17.58
CA ALA A 24 -7.31 10.01 -17.26
C ALA A 24 -8.00 11.36 -17.48
N GLU A 25 -7.35 12.46 -17.09
CA GLU A 25 -7.88 13.81 -17.23
C GLU A 25 -6.77 14.85 -17.37
N SER A 26 -7.05 15.89 -18.16
CA SER A 26 -6.20 17.06 -18.26
C SER A 26 -6.86 18.24 -17.53
N ILE A 27 -6.25 18.67 -16.45
CA ILE A 27 -6.78 19.71 -15.56
C ILE A 27 -6.04 21.02 -15.84
N ASP A 28 -6.77 22.06 -16.20
CA ASP A 28 -6.23 23.40 -16.32
C ASP A 28 -6.28 24.10 -14.97
N MET A 29 -5.15 24.25 -14.29
CA MET A 29 -5.13 24.79 -12.93
C MET A 29 -5.59 26.26 -12.87
N ARG A 30 -5.67 26.97 -14.01
CA ARG A 30 -6.20 28.34 -14.08
C ARG A 30 -7.69 28.43 -13.80
N THR A 31 -8.42 27.31 -13.86
CA THR A 31 -9.86 27.30 -13.55
C THR A 31 -10.15 27.33 -12.07
N PHE A 32 -9.15 27.08 -11.21
CA PHE A 32 -9.31 27.17 -9.76
C PHE A 32 -9.21 28.64 -9.32
N PRO A 33 -10.11 29.09 -8.42
CA PRO A 33 -10.11 30.47 -7.97
C PRO A 33 -8.86 30.77 -7.13
N GLY A 34 -8.35 32.00 -7.23
CA GLY A 34 -7.22 32.48 -6.44
C GLY A 34 -5.98 32.81 -7.26
N MET A 35 -4.89 33.14 -6.57
CA MET A 35 -3.63 33.56 -7.20
C MET A 35 -2.60 32.44 -7.34
N GLU A 36 -2.85 31.26 -6.76
CA GLU A 36 -1.91 30.13 -6.69
C GLU A 36 -1.43 29.67 -8.07
N TYR A 37 -2.31 29.75 -9.09
CA TYR A 37 -2.00 29.33 -10.46
C TYR A 37 -2.03 30.48 -11.47
N GLY A 38 -1.97 31.72 -10.96
CA GLY A 38 -1.98 32.93 -11.77
C GLY A 38 -0.76 33.03 -12.70
N GLN A 39 -0.80 33.99 -13.62
CA GLN A 39 0.23 34.19 -14.65
C GLN A 39 1.64 34.37 -14.05
N ASN A 40 1.74 35.05 -12.90
CA ASN A 40 3.00 35.33 -12.20
C ASN A 40 3.26 34.41 -11.00
N ALA A 41 2.47 33.36 -10.82
CA ALA A 41 2.63 32.44 -9.71
C ALA A 41 3.95 31.67 -9.82
N ALA A 42 4.62 31.48 -8.68
CA ALA A 42 5.77 30.59 -8.59
C ALA A 42 5.34 29.13 -8.87
N PRO A 43 6.24 28.27 -9.38
CA PRO A 43 5.96 26.83 -9.47
C PRO A 43 5.62 26.24 -8.09
N PRO A 44 4.73 25.23 -8.04
CA PRO A 44 4.39 24.58 -6.79
C PRO A 44 5.60 23.86 -6.18
N SER A 45 5.68 23.84 -4.84
CA SER A 45 6.68 23.03 -4.14
C SER A 45 6.40 21.52 -4.32
N PRO A 46 7.39 20.63 -4.12
CA PRO A 46 7.16 19.18 -4.16
C PRO A 46 6.02 18.71 -3.24
N ALA A 47 5.93 19.27 -2.03
CA ALA A 47 4.83 18.97 -1.11
C ALA A 47 3.47 19.41 -1.65
N ARG A 48 3.40 20.57 -2.33
CA ARG A 48 2.14 21.02 -2.95
C ARG A 48 1.77 20.21 -4.17
N ILE A 49 2.74 19.76 -4.97
CA ILE A 49 2.53 18.83 -6.09
C ILE A 49 1.86 17.54 -5.59
N GLN A 50 2.34 16.99 -4.47
CA GLN A 50 1.75 15.81 -3.85
C GLN A 50 0.30 16.06 -3.42
N GLN A 51 0.02 17.19 -2.76
CA GLN A 51 -1.34 17.56 -2.37
C GLN A 51 -2.27 17.76 -3.58
N ILE A 52 -1.81 18.40 -4.66
CA ILE A 52 -2.61 18.56 -5.88
C ILE A 52 -2.95 17.18 -6.46
N SER A 53 -2.01 16.23 -6.45
CA SER A 53 -2.26 14.87 -6.90
C SER A 53 -3.36 14.19 -6.07
N GLU A 54 -3.35 14.35 -4.76
CA GLU A 54 -4.37 13.81 -3.85
C GLU A 54 -5.74 14.48 -4.06
N GLU A 55 -5.76 15.82 -4.13
CA GLU A 55 -6.99 16.62 -4.25
C GLU A 55 -7.68 16.42 -5.61
N GLN A 56 -6.90 16.39 -6.69
CA GLN A 56 -7.43 16.50 -8.06
C GLN A 56 -7.38 15.17 -8.83
N CYS A 57 -6.28 14.43 -8.74
CA CYS A 57 -6.09 13.27 -9.60
C CYS A 57 -6.85 12.03 -9.14
N GLU A 58 -7.09 11.86 -7.83
CA GLU A 58 -7.89 10.74 -7.36
C GLU A 58 -9.32 10.80 -7.91
N ALA A 59 -9.98 11.96 -7.79
CA ALA A 59 -11.33 12.15 -8.30
C ALA A 59 -11.41 11.98 -9.83
N ALA A 60 -10.42 12.49 -10.55
CA ALA A 60 -10.30 12.35 -12.01
C ALA A 60 -10.21 10.87 -12.44
N VAL A 61 -9.28 10.11 -11.84
CA VAL A 61 -9.08 8.70 -12.18
C VAL A 61 -10.30 7.85 -11.81
N ARG A 62 -10.95 8.12 -10.66
CA ARG A 62 -12.18 7.43 -10.28
C ARG A 62 -13.31 7.64 -11.29
N ARG A 63 -13.48 8.87 -11.80
CA ARG A 63 -14.46 9.15 -12.86
C ARG A 63 -14.10 8.44 -14.17
N TYR A 64 -12.82 8.46 -14.54
CA TYR A 64 -12.32 7.88 -15.79
C TYR A 64 -12.49 6.35 -15.83
N LEU A 65 -12.14 5.65 -14.75
CA LEU A 65 -12.26 4.20 -14.66
C LEU A 65 -13.67 3.74 -14.29
N GLY A 66 -14.46 4.55 -13.58
CA GLY A 66 -15.81 4.20 -13.16
C GLY A 66 -15.86 2.88 -12.39
N THR A 67 -16.67 1.93 -12.86
CA THR A 67 -16.78 0.59 -12.25
C THR A 67 -15.51 -0.27 -12.40
N LYS A 68 -14.53 0.18 -13.19
CA LYS A 68 -13.23 -0.46 -13.37
C LYS A 68 -12.14 0.06 -12.43
N PHE A 69 -12.48 0.99 -11.53
CA PHE A 69 -11.53 1.47 -10.53
C PHE A 69 -11.25 0.38 -9.49
N ASP A 70 -10.00 -0.08 -9.40
CA ASP A 70 -9.52 -0.96 -8.32
C ASP A 70 -8.66 -0.16 -7.33
N PRO A 71 -9.09 0.01 -6.06
CA PRO A 71 -8.27 0.66 -5.05
C PRO A 71 -7.00 -0.13 -4.70
N ASN A 72 -6.92 -1.41 -5.05
CA ASN A 72 -5.77 -2.29 -4.85
C ASN A 72 -5.07 -2.65 -6.17
N SER A 73 -5.26 -1.84 -7.22
CA SER A 73 -4.64 -2.05 -8.53
C SER A 73 -3.11 -2.10 -8.44
N LYS A 74 -2.49 -2.85 -9.35
CA LYS A 74 -1.05 -2.71 -9.66
C LYS A 74 -0.68 -1.35 -10.25
N PHE A 75 -1.66 -0.61 -10.78
CA PHE A 75 -1.48 0.76 -11.26
C PHE A 75 -1.76 1.76 -10.14
N THR A 76 -0.92 2.79 -10.02
CA THR A 76 -1.06 3.86 -9.04
C THR A 76 -1.49 5.15 -9.71
N ILE A 77 -2.26 5.96 -8.98
CA ILE A 77 -2.64 7.30 -9.39
C ILE A 77 -1.41 8.20 -9.30
N SER A 78 -1.15 8.94 -10.36
CA SER A 78 -0.05 9.89 -10.40
C SER A 78 -0.40 11.09 -11.28
N MET A 79 0.49 12.08 -11.29
CA MET A 79 0.32 13.34 -11.98
C MET A 79 1.59 13.70 -12.75
N LEU A 80 1.43 14.06 -14.02
CA LEU A 80 2.46 14.74 -14.80
C LEU A 80 2.17 16.24 -14.81
N TRP A 81 3.19 17.03 -14.56
CA TRP A 81 3.10 18.49 -14.61
C TRP A 81 4.19 19.08 -15.52
N PRO A 82 4.04 20.33 -15.98
CA PRO A 82 4.88 20.92 -17.02
C PRO A 82 6.35 21.14 -16.62
N GLY A 83 6.65 21.06 -15.32
CA GLY A 83 7.94 21.43 -14.78
C GLY A 83 8.14 22.95 -14.66
N ASP A 84 9.15 23.30 -13.87
CA ASP A 84 9.52 24.68 -13.53
C ASP A 84 9.70 25.61 -14.75
N ARG A 85 10.33 25.09 -15.81
CA ARG A 85 10.68 25.88 -17.00
C ARG A 85 9.43 26.28 -17.76
N ALA A 86 8.59 25.31 -18.12
CA ALA A 86 7.35 25.57 -18.85
C ALA A 86 6.37 26.40 -18.00
N TRP A 87 6.34 26.18 -16.68
CA TRP A 87 5.55 26.99 -15.76
C TRP A 87 5.94 28.48 -15.80
N ARG A 88 7.23 28.79 -15.65
CA ARG A 88 7.70 30.18 -15.60
C ARG A 88 7.71 30.86 -16.96
N GLN A 89 8.10 30.16 -18.02
CA GLN A 89 8.38 30.78 -19.32
C GLN A 89 7.19 30.75 -20.28
N ALA A 90 6.44 29.64 -20.30
CA ALA A 90 5.30 29.47 -21.20
C ALA A 90 3.96 29.73 -20.51
N GLY A 91 3.96 29.96 -19.19
CA GLY A 91 2.73 30.10 -18.42
C GLY A 91 1.90 28.82 -18.40
N GLU A 92 2.51 27.66 -18.62
CA GLU A 92 1.80 26.38 -18.64
C GLU A 92 1.34 26.04 -17.22
N ARG A 93 0.07 25.67 -17.10
CA ARG A 93 -0.63 25.38 -15.84
C ARG A 93 -1.44 24.10 -15.92
N ARG A 94 -1.31 23.35 -17.01
CA ARG A 94 -2.00 22.08 -17.20
C ARG A 94 -1.33 20.98 -16.41
N MET A 95 -2.10 20.29 -15.60
CA MET A 95 -1.71 19.02 -14.98
C MET A 95 -2.37 17.87 -15.73
N LEU A 96 -1.66 16.77 -15.90
CA LEU A 96 -2.20 15.52 -16.44
C LEU A 96 -2.31 14.51 -15.31
N CYS A 97 -3.54 14.23 -14.90
CA CYS A 97 -3.85 13.19 -13.93
C CYS A 97 -4.03 11.86 -14.64
N GLY A 98 -3.52 10.78 -14.07
CA GLY A 98 -3.54 9.48 -14.73
C GLY A 98 -3.00 8.35 -13.90
N LEU A 99 -2.71 7.25 -14.58
CA LEU A 99 -2.24 6.01 -13.97
C LEU A 99 -0.89 5.59 -14.52
N GLN A 100 -0.06 5.02 -13.65
CA GLN A 100 1.23 4.42 -14.00
C GLN A 100 1.43 3.09 -13.26
N SER A 101 2.26 2.21 -13.80
CA SER A 101 2.73 1.05 -13.05
C SER A 101 4.06 1.42 -12.38
N PRO A 102 4.16 1.36 -11.04
CA PRO A 102 5.42 1.63 -10.36
C PRO A 102 6.44 0.53 -10.66
N GLY A 103 7.71 0.91 -10.71
CA GLY A 103 8.86 0.05 -10.93
C GLY A 103 10.03 0.42 -10.02
N PRO A 104 11.13 -0.34 -10.07
CA PRO A 104 12.30 -0.11 -9.22
C PRO A 104 12.90 1.28 -9.48
N ASN A 105 13.59 1.84 -8.48
CA ASN A 105 14.31 3.12 -8.56
C ASN A 105 13.43 4.30 -9.03
N ASN A 106 12.16 4.34 -8.58
CA ASN A 106 11.16 5.33 -8.97
C ASN A 106 10.90 5.42 -10.49
N GLN A 107 11.20 4.35 -11.23
CA GLN A 107 10.87 4.28 -12.65
C GLN A 107 9.42 3.81 -12.85
N GLN A 108 8.80 4.27 -13.92
CA GLN A 108 7.49 3.80 -14.36
C GLN A 108 7.68 2.63 -15.30
N LEU A 109 7.04 1.49 -15.07
CA LEU A 109 7.09 0.37 -16.00
C LEU A 109 6.27 0.68 -17.26
N ALA A 110 6.80 0.25 -18.41
CA ALA A 110 6.07 0.34 -19.65
C ALA A 110 4.99 -0.75 -19.72
N PHE A 111 3.83 -0.41 -20.25
CA PHE A 111 2.69 -1.31 -20.43
C PHE A 111 1.98 -1.03 -21.76
N LYS A 112 1.10 -1.97 -22.16
CA LYS A 112 0.30 -1.90 -23.38
C LYS A 112 -1.15 -2.23 -23.05
N GLY A 113 -2.07 -1.56 -23.74
CA GLY A 113 -3.50 -1.64 -23.50
C GLY A 113 -4.00 -0.51 -22.60
N LYS A 114 -5.32 -0.32 -22.58
CA LYS A 114 -5.98 0.63 -21.68
C LYS A 114 -6.07 0.02 -20.29
N VAL A 115 -5.76 0.78 -19.24
CA VAL A 115 -5.77 0.31 -17.84
C VAL A 115 -7.10 -0.38 -17.48
N ALA A 116 -8.23 0.13 -17.94
CA ALA A 116 -9.55 -0.44 -17.67
C ALA A 116 -9.77 -1.87 -18.21
N ASP A 117 -8.94 -2.31 -19.16
CA ASP A 117 -9.03 -3.58 -19.87
C ASP A 117 -7.87 -4.54 -19.54
N ILE A 118 -6.92 -4.10 -18.72
CA ILE A 118 -5.76 -4.90 -18.27
C ILE A 118 -6.08 -5.54 -16.92
N ASP A 119 -5.57 -6.75 -16.68
CA ASP A 119 -5.59 -7.38 -15.36
C ASP A 119 -5.02 -6.44 -14.28
N GLN A 120 -5.80 -6.16 -13.25
CA GLN A 120 -5.48 -5.19 -12.20
C GLN A 120 -4.65 -5.80 -11.06
N SER A 121 -4.43 -7.11 -11.06
CA SER A 121 -3.83 -7.84 -9.95
C SER A 121 -2.43 -7.33 -9.62
N LYS A 122 -2.27 -6.91 -8.36
CA LYS A 122 -1.00 -6.46 -7.78
C LYS A 122 -0.15 -7.66 -7.37
N VAL A 123 0.51 -8.26 -8.36
CA VAL A 123 1.33 -9.46 -8.21
C VAL A 123 2.68 -9.31 -8.90
N TRP A 124 3.66 -10.07 -8.42
CA TRP A 124 5.03 -10.08 -8.95
C TRP A 124 5.53 -11.53 -9.11
N PRO A 125 6.57 -11.75 -9.93
CA PRO A 125 7.21 -13.06 -10.03
C PRO A 125 7.78 -13.54 -8.69
N ALA A 126 7.80 -14.86 -8.50
CA ALA A 126 8.48 -15.46 -7.35
C ALA A 126 9.97 -15.04 -7.30
N GLY A 127 10.46 -14.71 -6.12
CA GLY A 127 11.77 -14.12 -5.85
C GLY A 127 11.82 -12.59 -5.88
N THR A 128 10.69 -11.92 -6.11
CA THR A 128 10.64 -10.45 -6.02
C THR A 128 10.59 -10.00 -4.56
N CYS A 129 11.49 -9.12 -4.15
CA CYS A 129 11.47 -8.48 -2.84
C CYS A 129 10.77 -7.11 -2.91
N LEU A 130 9.83 -6.84 -2.01
CA LEU A 130 9.05 -5.59 -1.97
C LEU A 130 9.57 -4.71 -0.85
N GLY A 131 9.92 -3.46 -1.20
CA GLY A 131 10.57 -2.51 -0.29
C GLY A 131 9.83 -2.28 1.02
N ILE A 132 10.52 -1.66 1.98
CA ILE A 132 9.95 -1.25 3.26
C ILE A 132 10.19 0.24 3.48
N ASP A 133 9.17 0.95 3.96
CA ASP A 133 9.35 2.28 4.51
C ASP A 133 9.86 2.15 5.94
N ALA A 134 11.13 2.48 6.15
CA ALA A 134 11.78 2.40 7.46
C ALA A 134 11.17 3.35 8.50
N THR A 135 10.42 4.38 8.08
CA THR A 135 9.78 5.34 8.99
C THR A 135 8.49 4.78 9.56
N THR A 136 7.69 4.10 8.73
CA THR A 136 6.36 3.60 9.08
C THR A 136 6.34 2.10 9.34
N ASN A 137 7.41 1.37 9.02
CA ASN A 137 7.48 -0.09 9.00
C ASN A 137 6.37 -0.71 8.14
N GLN A 138 6.05 -0.07 7.01
CA GLN A 138 5.06 -0.57 6.06
C GLN A 138 5.70 -1.03 4.76
N PRO A 139 5.14 -2.05 4.09
CA PRO A 139 5.60 -2.47 2.79
C PRO A 139 5.37 -1.37 1.75
N ILE A 140 6.28 -1.30 0.81
CA ILE A 140 6.16 -0.50 -0.40
C ILE A 140 5.98 -1.49 -1.54
N ASP A 141 4.92 -1.34 -2.34
CA ASP A 141 4.60 -2.18 -3.50
C ASP A 141 5.53 -1.91 -4.71
N VAL A 142 6.83 -1.79 -4.43
CA VAL A 142 7.88 -1.51 -5.41
C VAL A 142 8.97 -2.57 -5.23
N PRO A 143 9.33 -3.29 -6.31
CA PRO A 143 10.44 -4.22 -6.29
C PRO A 143 11.76 -3.55 -5.92
N VAL A 144 12.54 -4.21 -5.07
CA VAL A 144 13.92 -3.85 -4.70
C VAL A 144 14.83 -5.06 -4.84
N ASP A 145 16.14 -4.82 -4.89
CA ASP A 145 17.12 -5.90 -4.72
C ASP A 145 16.94 -6.53 -3.33
N CYS A 146 16.90 -7.85 -3.22
CA CYS A 146 16.72 -8.53 -1.93
C CYS A 146 17.86 -8.26 -0.94
N ALA A 147 19.04 -7.86 -1.40
CA ALA A 147 20.13 -7.39 -0.54
C ALA A 147 19.84 -6.00 0.07
N ALA A 148 18.88 -5.26 -0.48
CA ALA A 148 18.36 -4.03 0.12
C ALA A 148 17.27 -4.33 1.16
N PRO A 149 17.01 -3.40 2.11
CA PRO A 149 15.90 -3.50 3.05
C PRO A 149 14.55 -3.69 2.35
N HIS A 150 13.81 -4.73 2.75
CA HIS A 150 12.49 -5.05 2.19
C HIS A 150 11.55 -5.63 3.27
N ALA A 151 10.24 -5.57 3.04
CA ALA A 151 9.24 -6.05 4.01
C ALA A 151 8.85 -7.51 3.75
N MET A 152 8.84 -7.92 2.48
CA MET A 152 8.40 -9.25 2.07
C MET A 152 9.05 -9.71 0.78
N GLU A 153 9.10 -11.02 0.59
CA GLU A 153 9.55 -11.69 -0.63
C GLU A 153 8.41 -12.51 -1.21
N VAL A 154 8.15 -12.38 -2.52
CA VAL A 154 7.11 -13.12 -3.20
C VAL A 154 7.58 -14.55 -3.47
N SER A 155 6.80 -15.54 -3.05
CA SER A 155 7.09 -16.96 -3.25
C SER A 155 6.27 -17.60 -4.38
N GLY A 156 5.18 -16.96 -4.81
CA GLY A 156 4.31 -17.45 -5.87
C GLY A 156 3.11 -16.56 -6.12
N THR A 157 2.25 -16.97 -7.04
CA THR A 157 0.98 -16.30 -7.34
C THR A 157 -0.12 -17.32 -7.58
N VAL A 158 -1.35 -17.00 -7.20
CA VAL A 158 -2.52 -17.88 -7.32
C VAL A 158 -3.57 -17.19 -8.16
N ASN A 159 -4.00 -17.84 -9.24
CA ASN A 159 -5.08 -17.38 -10.09
C ASN A 159 -6.41 -17.96 -9.60
N LEU A 160 -7.27 -17.12 -9.03
CA LEU A 160 -8.59 -17.53 -8.54
C LEU A 160 -9.53 -17.90 -9.68
N ALA A 161 -9.37 -17.32 -10.88
CA ALA A 161 -10.25 -17.59 -12.01
C ALA A 161 -10.17 -19.04 -12.51
N GLU A 162 -9.07 -19.74 -12.25
CA GLU A 162 -8.93 -21.17 -12.61
C GLU A 162 -9.87 -22.06 -11.81
N ARG A 163 -10.19 -21.66 -10.57
CA ARG A 163 -11.11 -22.38 -9.70
C ARG A 163 -12.52 -21.80 -9.70
N PHE A 164 -12.63 -20.48 -9.86
CA PHE A 164 -13.86 -19.72 -9.77
C PHE A 164 -14.05 -18.85 -11.03
N PRO A 165 -14.47 -19.45 -12.17
CA PRO A 165 -14.49 -18.75 -13.45
C PRO A 165 -15.59 -17.68 -13.57
N ASP A 166 -16.69 -17.83 -12.84
CA ASP A 166 -17.90 -17.03 -13.06
C ASP A 166 -17.96 -15.78 -12.18
N ALA A 167 -17.87 -15.97 -10.86
CA ALA A 167 -18.09 -14.92 -9.87
C ALA A 167 -17.04 -14.98 -8.76
N LEU A 168 -16.89 -13.85 -8.06
CA LEU A 168 -16.08 -13.78 -6.85
C LEU A 168 -16.68 -14.73 -5.80
N PRO A 169 -15.97 -15.79 -5.38
CA PRO A 169 -16.46 -16.68 -4.34
C PRO A 169 -16.45 -15.99 -2.96
N SER A 170 -17.09 -16.61 -1.97
CA SER A 170 -17.09 -16.06 -0.61
C SER A 170 -15.67 -16.00 -0.03
N GLU A 171 -15.41 -15.06 0.87
CA GLU A 171 -14.09 -14.89 1.48
C GLU A 171 -13.52 -16.20 2.10
N PRO A 172 -14.30 -17.04 2.81
CA PRO A 172 -13.80 -18.32 3.32
C PRO A 172 -13.41 -19.32 2.22
N GLU A 173 -14.12 -19.33 1.10
CA GLU A 173 -13.79 -20.19 -0.05
C GLU A 173 -12.52 -19.71 -0.75
N GLN A 174 -12.33 -18.39 -0.85
CA GLN A 174 -11.08 -17.80 -1.32
C GLN A 174 -9.92 -18.19 -0.42
N ASP A 175 -10.04 -17.91 0.88
CA ASP A 175 -8.97 -18.16 1.86
C ASP A 175 -8.54 -19.62 1.83
N GLY A 176 -9.48 -20.58 1.89
CA GLY A 176 -9.14 -22.00 1.83
C GLY A 176 -8.35 -22.39 0.57
N PHE A 177 -8.79 -21.92 -0.60
CA PHE A 177 -8.09 -22.20 -1.86
C PHE A 177 -6.70 -21.53 -1.94
N ILE A 178 -6.63 -20.24 -1.60
CA ILE A 178 -5.39 -19.46 -1.65
C ILE A 178 -4.38 -20.01 -0.65
N LYS A 179 -4.81 -20.30 0.59
CA LYS A 179 -3.97 -20.87 1.63
C LYS A 179 -3.31 -22.16 1.18
N ASP A 180 -4.08 -23.11 0.65
CA ASP A 180 -3.56 -24.41 0.22
C ASP A 180 -2.57 -24.24 -0.95
N ALA A 181 -2.90 -23.39 -1.92
CA ALA A 181 -2.05 -23.14 -3.07
C ALA A 181 -0.75 -22.40 -2.68
N CYS A 182 -0.85 -21.31 -1.93
CA CYS A 182 0.28 -20.55 -1.43
C CYS A 182 1.18 -21.39 -0.52
N THR A 183 0.63 -22.21 0.38
CA THR A 183 1.44 -23.12 1.23
C THR A 183 2.32 -24.02 0.38
N ARG A 184 1.75 -24.69 -0.64
CA ARG A 184 2.53 -25.56 -1.55
C ARG A 184 3.60 -24.80 -2.34
N MET A 185 3.24 -23.61 -2.85
CA MET A 185 4.18 -22.79 -3.63
C MET A 185 5.33 -22.28 -2.77
N THR A 186 5.05 -21.81 -1.55
CA THR A 186 6.06 -21.36 -0.61
C THR A 186 6.99 -22.48 -0.17
N ASP A 187 6.46 -23.67 0.14
CA ASP A 187 7.28 -24.83 0.49
C ASP A 187 8.21 -25.23 -0.67
N ALA A 188 7.69 -25.25 -1.91
CA ALA A 188 8.50 -25.53 -3.10
C ALA A 188 9.55 -24.44 -3.36
N TYR A 189 9.19 -23.17 -3.13
CA TYR A 189 10.08 -22.02 -3.31
C TYR A 189 11.26 -22.03 -2.33
N LEU A 190 11.01 -22.40 -1.07
CA LEU A 190 12.02 -22.41 -0.01
C LEU A 190 12.87 -23.68 0.01
N ALA A 191 12.45 -24.76 -0.66
CA ALA A 191 13.15 -26.05 -0.61
C ALA A 191 14.67 -25.90 -0.86
N PRO A 192 15.53 -26.50 -0.01
CA PRO A 192 15.22 -27.49 1.04
C PRO A 192 14.86 -26.89 2.42
N LEU A 193 14.84 -25.57 2.58
CA LEU A 193 14.42 -24.92 3.81
C LEU A 193 12.91 -25.11 4.02
N LYS A 194 12.47 -25.12 5.28
CA LYS A 194 11.04 -25.16 5.63
C LYS A 194 10.64 -23.80 6.16
N LEU A 195 9.48 -23.28 5.76
CA LEU A 195 9.01 -21.97 6.25
C LEU A 195 9.08 -21.85 7.78
N ARG A 196 8.68 -22.91 8.49
CA ARG A 196 8.73 -22.98 9.96
C ARG A 196 10.10 -22.68 10.56
N THR A 197 11.21 -22.85 9.83
CA THR A 197 12.57 -22.61 10.33
C THR A 197 13.08 -21.20 10.04
N THR A 198 12.27 -20.33 9.42
CA THR A 198 12.72 -19.02 8.90
C THR A 198 12.20 -17.82 9.69
N THR A 199 11.45 -18.01 10.78
CA THR A 199 10.72 -16.94 11.52
C THR A 199 9.70 -16.16 10.67
N LEU A 200 9.74 -16.31 9.35
CA LEU A 200 8.79 -15.75 8.41
C LEU A 200 7.45 -16.46 8.50
N THR A 201 6.41 -15.72 8.15
CA THR A 201 5.05 -16.22 7.97
C THR A 201 4.67 -16.09 6.51
N LEU A 202 3.74 -16.94 6.07
CA LEU A 202 3.09 -16.80 4.77
C LEU A 202 2.01 -15.73 4.88
N ILE A 203 2.00 -14.79 3.93
CA ILE A 203 1.04 -13.70 3.79
C ILE A 203 0.42 -13.77 2.41
N TYR A 204 -0.90 -13.72 2.34
CA TYR A 204 -1.64 -13.60 1.09
C TYR A 204 -2.94 -12.83 1.36
N PRO A 205 -3.40 -11.99 0.42
CA PRO A 205 -4.70 -11.35 0.52
C PRO A 205 -5.81 -12.22 -0.10
N THR A 206 -7.06 -11.92 0.23
CA THR A 206 -8.23 -12.28 -0.59
C THR A 206 -8.56 -11.15 -1.58
N LEU A 207 -9.34 -11.44 -2.61
CA LEU A 207 -9.81 -10.43 -3.55
C LEU A 207 -11.13 -9.81 -3.07
N THR A 208 -11.17 -8.48 -3.08
CA THR A 208 -12.39 -7.71 -2.79
C THR A 208 -13.30 -7.65 -4.02
N LEU A 209 -14.60 -7.39 -3.82
CA LEU A 209 -15.55 -7.20 -4.92
C LEU A 209 -15.16 -6.06 -5.88
N PRO A 210 -14.70 -4.88 -5.41
CA PRO A 210 -14.15 -3.85 -6.30
C PRO A 210 -13.00 -4.37 -7.18
N SER A 211 -12.01 -5.05 -6.59
CA SER A 211 -10.86 -5.57 -7.34
C SER A 211 -11.28 -6.61 -8.39
N TRP A 212 -12.18 -7.53 -8.03
CA TRP A 212 -12.73 -8.50 -8.97
C TRP A 212 -13.51 -7.85 -10.11
N SER A 213 -14.34 -6.86 -9.80
CA SER A 213 -15.14 -6.15 -10.82
C SER A 213 -14.26 -5.35 -11.79
N ALA A 214 -13.17 -4.80 -11.27
CA ALA A 214 -12.17 -4.07 -12.04
C ALA A 214 -11.30 -4.96 -12.92
N GLY A 215 -11.05 -6.21 -12.53
CA GLY A 215 -10.36 -7.19 -13.38
C GLY A 215 -9.32 -8.05 -12.69
N SER A 216 -9.00 -7.78 -11.41
CA SER A 216 -8.05 -8.59 -10.64
C SER A 216 -8.54 -10.03 -10.49
N ARG A 217 -7.73 -11.01 -10.87
CA ARG A 217 -8.01 -12.46 -10.71
C ARG A 217 -6.92 -13.23 -9.98
N VAL A 218 -5.77 -12.60 -9.79
CA VAL A 218 -4.55 -13.21 -9.24
C VAL A 218 -4.17 -12.54 -7.92
N VAL A 219 -3.67 -13.32 -6.96
CA VAL A 219 -3.09 -12.83 -5.70
C VAL A 219 -1.65 -13.31 -5.55
N ALA A 220 -0.84 -12.56 -4.81
CA ALA A 220 0.55 -12.92 -4.52
C ALA A 220 0.64 -13.70 -3.19
N CYS A 221 1.46 -14.74 -3.18
CA CYS A 221 1.87 -15.48 -2.00
C CYS A 221 3.22 -14.93 -1.53
N SER A 222 3.25 -14.18 -0.45
CA SER A 222 4.47 -13.54 0.05
C SER A 222 4.89 -14.15 1.39
N ILE A 223 6.17 -14.02 1.72
CA ILE A 223 6.72 -14.36 3.02
C ILE A 223 7.38 -13.15 3.64
N GLY A 224 7.16 -12.96 4.93
CA GLY A 224 7.70 -11.82 5.67
C GLY A 224 7.55 -12.00 7.18
N ALA A 225 8.01 -11.03 7.95
CA ALA A 225 7.91 -11.05 9.41
C ALA A 225 7.20 -9.79 9.91
N THR A 226 6.25 -9.95 10.83
CA THR A 226 5.52 -8.84 11.43
C THR A 226 6.10 -8.50 12.81
N LEU A 227 6.00 -7.24 13.22
CA LEU A 227 6.40 -6.77 14.54
C LEU A 227 5.32 -7.00 15.63
N GLY A 228 4.16 -7.55 15.26
CA GLY A 228 3.03 -7.78 16.18
C GLY A 228 2.21 -6.54 16.53
N ASN A 229 2.60 -5.35 16.03
CA ASN A 229 1.92 -4.07 16.22
C ASN A 229 1.28 -3.52 14.93
N GLY A 230 1.12 -4.37 13.91
CA GLY A 230 0.67 -3.96 12.56
C GLY A 230 1.79 -3.46 11.64
N GLY A 231 3.03 -3.36 12.13
CA GLY A 231 4.22 -3.09 11.33
C GLY A 231 4.95 -4.36 10.88
N TRP A 232 5.87 -4.18 9.94
CA TRP A 232 6.71 -5.21 9.36
C TRP A 232 8.15 -5.10 9.85
N ALA A 233 8.80 -6.25 10.03
CA ALA A 233 10.23 -6.28 10.25
C ALA A 233 10.97 -5.99 8.94
N THR A 234 12.17 -5.42 9.06
CA THR A 234 13.05 -5.20 7.93
C THR A 234 13.81 -6.49 7.61
N LEU A 235 13.62 -7.00 6.40
CA LEU A 235 14.36 -8.13 5.85
C LEU A 235 15.56 -7.65 5.04
N VAL A 236 16.65 -8.40 5.10
CA VAL A 236 17.83 -8.22 4.24
C VAL A 236 18.32 -9.60 3.79
N ASN A 237 18.68 -9.69 2.50
CA ASN A 237 18.93 -10.91 1.74
C ASN A 237 17.67 -11.74 1.48
N SER A 238 17.70 -12.60 0.46
CA SER A 238 16.53 -13.45 0.16
C SER A 238 16.30 -14.51 1.24
N ALA A 239 15.05 -14.93 1.40
CA ALA A 239 14.61 -15.98 2.31
C ALA A 239 15.25 -17.35 2.06
N LYS A 240 15.83 -17.56 0.87
CA LYS A 240 16.58 -18.78 0.51
C LYS A 240 18.07 -18.71 0.87
N GLY A 241 18.53 -17.58 1.40
CA GLY A 241 19.94 -17.31 1.69
C GLY A 241 20.19 -16.99 3.16
N ALA A 242 21.24 -16.22 3.42
CA ALA A 242 21.57 -15.69 4.74
C ALA A 242 20.64 -14.51 5.13
N LEU A 243 19.35 -14.81 5.24
CA LEU A 243 18.31 -13.86 5.62
C LEU A 243 18.64 -13.23 6.97
N LEU A 244 18.41 -11.93 7.08
CA LEU A 244 18.40 -11.19 8.34
C LEU A 244 17.01 -10.57 8.54
N ILE A 245 16.50 -10.64 9.76
CA ILE A 245 15.25 -10.04 10.22
C ILE A 245 15.63 -9.04 11.30
N ASN A 246 15.48 -7.74 11.01
CA ASN A 246 15.97 -6.64 11.84
C ASN A 246 17.46 -6.82 12.23
N GLY A 247 18.28 -7.27 11.28
CA GLY A 247 19.72 -7.50 11.47
C GLY A 247 20.09 -8.77 12.23
N GLN A 248 19.12 -9.60 12.64
CA GLN A 248 19.35 -10.87 13.31
C GLN A 248 19.04 -12.06 12.39
N PRO A 249 19.78 -13.18 12.46
CA PRO A 249 19.42 -14.38 11.72
C PRO A 249 18.07 -14.95 12.21
N PRO A 250 17.32 -15.64 11.34
CA PRO A 250 16.12 -16.35 11.73
C PRO A 250 16.32 -17.27 12.93
N VAL A 251 15.37 -17.24 13.86
CA VAL A 251 15.30 -18.13 15.00
C VAL A 251 14.17 -19.13 14.75
N PRO A 252 14.48 -20.42 14.56
CA PRO A 252 13.44 -21.43 14.45
C PRO A 252 12.68 -21.54 15.79
N PRO A 253 11.36 -21.75 15.75
CA PRO A 253 10.60 -22.07 16.94
C PRO A 253 11.15 -23.36 17.57
N PRO A 254 11.09 -23.50 18.91
CA PRO A 254 11.52 -24.72 19.58
C PRO A 254 10.82 -25.94 18.99
N ASP A 255 11.55 -27.05 18.88
CA ASP A 255 10.95 -28.31 18.45
C ASP A 255 9.84 -28.72 19.41
N ILE A 256 8.75 -29.25 18.84
CA ILE A 256 7.64 -29.77 19.62
C ILE A 256 8.15 -31.02 20.34
N PRO A 257 8.06 -31.12 21.68
CA PRO A 257 8.49 -32.33 22.40
C PRO A 257 7.80 -33.58 21.86
N GLU A 258 8.55 -34.68 21.74
CA GLU A 258 8.04 -35.94 21.18
C GLU A 258 6.81 -36.46 21.92
N GLU A 259 6.68 -36.19 23.24
CA GLU A 259 5.49 -36.56 24.01
C GLU A 259 4.19 -35.94 23.49
N ARG A 260 4.28 -34.81 22.76
CA ARG A 260 3.11 -34.12 22.17
C ARG A 260 2.80 -34.58 20.76
N LEU A 261 3.75 -35.18 20.03
CA LEU A 261 3.49 -35.76 18.70
C LEU A 261 2.73 -37.10 18.78
N ASN A 262 2.86 -37.82 19.91
CA ASN A 262 2.29 -39.16 20.09
C ASN A 262 1.15 -39.21 21.12
N LEU A 263 0.48 -38.09 21.40
CA LEU A 263 -0.71 -38.13 22.28
C LEU A 263 -1.79 -39.00 21.61
N PRO A 264 -2.31 -40.05 22.29
CA PRO A 264 -3.42 -40.82 21.76
C PRO A 264 -4.62 -39.88 21.54
N PRO A 265 -5.42 -40.10 20.48
CA PRO A 265 -6.61 -39.30 20.25
C PRO A 265 -7.47 -39.29 21.52
N ILE A 266 -7.80 -38.09 22.01
CA ILE A 266 -8.69 -37.95 23.16
C ILE A 266 -10.00 -38.64 22.80
N PRO A 267 -10.47 -39.64 23.57
CA PRO A 267 -11.76 -40.25 23.32
C PRO A 267 -12.83 -39.18 23.33
N LEU A 268 -13.56 -39.01 22.23
CA LEU A 268 -14.74 -38.15 22.18
C LEU A 268 -15.78 -38.73 23.15
N GLN A 269 -15.85 -38.19 24.36
CA GLN A 269 -16.92 -38.49 25.30
C GLN A 269 -18.18 -37.80 24.79
N LEU A 270 -19.01 -38.57 24.08
CA LEU A 270 -20.40 -38.18 23.81
C LEU A 270 -21.09 -37.92 25.18
N PRO A 271 -21.80 -36.81 25.36
CA PRO A 271 -22.55 -36.56 26.58
C PRO A 271 -23.50 -37.74 26.85
N THR A 272 -23.39 -38.36 28.03
CA THR A 272 -24.34 -39.38 28.46
C THR A 272 -25.72 -38.75 28.64
N PRO A 273 -26.81 -39.35 28.12
CA PRO A 273 -28.16 -38.87 28.38
C PRO A 273 -28.42 -38.85 29.89
N ARG A 274 -28.68 -37.68 30.45
CA ARG A 274 -29.14 -37.54 31.84
C ARG A 274 -30.51 -38.22 31.97
N PRO A 275 -30.77 -39.01 33.00
CA PRO A 275 -32.12 -39.52 33.28
C PRO A 275 -33.07 -38.33 33.45
N ALA A 276 -34.22 -38.40 32.77
CA ALA A 276 -35.27 -37.40 32.92
C ALA A 276 -35.76 -37.36 34.38
N PRO A 277 -35.97 -36.17 34.97
CA PRO A 277 -36.60 -36.07 36.29
C PRO A 277 -38.04 -36.59 36.22
N PRO A 278 -38.55 -37.22 37.30
CA PRO A 278 -39.90 -37.76 37.33
C PRO A 278 -40.94 -36.63 37.18
N ALA A 279 -41.97 -36.91 36.39
CA ALA A 279 -43.06 -36.00 36.11
C ALA A 279 -43.80 -35.61 37.41
N GLN A 280 -43.60 -34.38 37.86
CA GLN A 280 -44.45 -33.77 38.86
C GLN A 280 -45.70 -33.20 38.17
N GLN A 281 -46.86 -33.62 38.66
CA GLN A 281 -48.17 -33.14 38.23
C GLN A 281 -48.26 -31.63 38.44
N LEU A 282 -48.47 -30.89 37.34
CA LEU A 282 -48.82 -29.47 37.38
C LEU A 282 -50.33 -29.33 37.66
N PRO A 283 -50.73 -28.57 38.71
CA PRO A 283 -52.10 -28.11 38.84
C PRO A 283 -52.41 -27.01 37.81
N SER A 284 -53.63 -27.07 37.29
CA SER A 284 -54.22 -26.27 36.22
C SER A 284 -54.60 -24.83 36.58
N THR A 285 -54.56 -23.93 35.57
CA THR A 285 -55.51 -22.82 35.18
C THR A 285 -54.81 -21.48 34.83
N PRO A 286 -55.42 -20.54 34.05
CA PRO A 286 -56.14 -20.66 32.77
C PRO A 286 -55.71 -19.50 31.77
N PRO A 287 -56.50 -18.95 30.80
CA PRO A 287 -56.04 -18.78 29.41
C PRO A 287 -55.84 -17.33 28.90
N GLY A 288 -55.12 -17.17 27.78
CA GLY A 288 -54.98 -15.92 26.99
C GLY A 288 -53.53 -15.40 27.01
N THR A 289 -52.86 -15.02 25.93
CA THR A 289 -53.30 -14.47 24.64
C THR A 289 -52.14 -14.55 23.64
N GLN A 290 -52.47 -14.90 22.38
CA GLN A 290 -51.94 -14.39 21.11
C GLN A 290 -50.44 -14.07 20.99
N HIS A 291 -49.77 -14.85 20.13
CA HIS A 291 -48.42 -14.65 19.61
C HIS A 291 -48.48 -13.98 18.22
N LEU A 292 -47.76 -12.88 18.00
CA LEU A 292 -47.08 -12.49 16.75
C LEU A 292 -45.99 -11.42 17.10
N PRO A 293 -44.92 -11.30 16.29
CA PRO A 293 -43.57 -11.06 16.78
C PRO A 293 -43.15 -9.60 16.67
N ALA A 294 -42.33 -9.16 17.62
CA ALA A 294 -41.60 -7.92 17.49
C ALA A 294 -40.23 -8.03 18.18
N GLN A 295 -39.23 -7.50 17.46
CA GLN A 295 -38.06 -6.80 17.96
C GLN A 295 -36.71 -7.53 17.94
N GLN A 296 -35.89 -6.97 17.06
CA GLN A 296 -34.45 -7.06 16.91
C GLN A 296 -33.72 -6.82 18.25
N PRO A 297 -32.55 -7.43 18.49
CA PRO A 297 -31.70 -7.01 19.60
C PRO A 297 -31.02 -5.68 19.26
N VAL A 298 -31.35 -4.66 20.07
CA VAL A 298 -30.57 -3.44 20.23
C VAL A 298 -29.18 -3.82 20.76
N VAL A 299 -28.13 -3.43 20.04
CA VAL A 299 -26.75 -3.45 20.55
C VAL A 299 -26.47 -2.08 21.17
N THR A 300 -26.34 -2.05 22.49
CA THR A 300 -25.86 -0.91 23.26
C THR A 300 -24.34 -0.77 23.05
N PRO A 301 -23.80 0.42 22.71
CA PRO A 301 -22.35 0.61 22.66
C PRO A 301 -21.77 0.79 24.06
N THR A 302 -20.79 -0.04 24.40
CA THR A 302 -20.04 -0.01 25.65
C THR A 302 -19.01 1.13 25.65
N ARG A 303 -19.04 1.99 26.66
CA ARG A 303 -18.07 3.06 26.95
C ARG A 303 -16.79 2.48 27.58
N PRO A 304 -15.57 2.93 27.21
CA PRO A 304 -14.33 2.55 27.90
C PRO A 304 -14.14 3.31 29.23
N PRO A 305 -13.44 2.72 30.21
CA PRO A 305 -13.32 3.27 31.57
C PRO A 305 -12.37 4.48 31.69
N GLU A 306 -12.71 5.38 32.60
CA GLU A 306 -12.00 6.63 32.94
C GLU A 306 -10.72 6.36 33.76
N SER A 307 -9.56 6.75 33.22
CA SER A 307 -8.30 6.84 33.95
C SER A 307 -8.18 8.21 34.64
N HIS A 308 -7.99 8.20 35.96
CA HIS A 308 -7.83 9.38 36.82
C HIS A 308 -6.46 10.03 36.60
N ALA A 309 -6.43 11.34 36.32
CA ALA A 309 -5.22 12.16 36.31
C ALA A 309 -5.14 13.02 37.59
N PRO A 310 -3.96 13.23 38.20
CA PRO A 310 -3.78 14.20 39.26
C PRO A 310 -3.67 15.62 38.69
N ALA A 311 -4.28 16.57 39.40
CA ALA A 311 -4.32 17.98 39.06
C ALA A 311 -2.91 18.63 39.09
N SER A 312 -2.62 19.48 38.11
CA SER A 312 -1.50 20.43 38.15
C SER A 312 -1.84 21.69 37.37
N ALA A 313 -1.29 22.79 37.86
CA ALA A 313 -1.70 24.19 37.69
C ALA A 313 -1.73 24.75 36.25
N ALA A 314 -2.54 25.80 36.09
CA ALA A 314 -2.65 26.63 34.90
C ALA A 314 -1.33 27.32 34.50
N PRO A 315 -1.01 27.48 33.21
CA PRO A 315 0.03 28.39 32.77
C PRO A 315 -0.51 29.80 32.50
N ALA A 316 0.24 30.79 32.97
CA ALA A 316 0.02 32.20 32.74
C ALA A 316 0.23 32.61 31.27
N GLU A 317 -0.49 33.66 30.86
CA GLU A 317 -0.27 34.42 29.63
C GLU A 317 1.20 34.83 29.52
N THR A 318 1.85 34.47 28.40
CA THR A 318 3.18 34.96 28.03
C THR A 318 3.05 35.85 26.81
N GLN A 319 3.54 37.08 26.96
CA GLN A 319 3.58 38.13 25.94
C GLN A 319 4.43 37.71 24.72
N PRO A 320 4.14 38.26 23.52
CA PRO A 320 4.97 38.05 22.34
C PRO A 320 6.35 38.74 22.48
N PRO A 321 7.44 38.16 21.94
CA PRO A 321 8.76 38.77 21.97
C PRO A 321 8.84 40.00 21.03
N PRO A 322 9.74 40.97 21.32
CA PRO A 322 9.95 42.14 20.46
C PRO A 322 10.64 41.78 19.13
N PRO A 323 10.50 42.62 18.09
CA PRO A 323 11.10 42.38 16.78
C PRO A 323 12.62 42.52 16.84
N ASP A 324 13.33 41.47 16.45
CA ASP A 324 14.79 41.49 16.39
C ASP A 324 15.28 42.38 15.26
N ALA A 325 16.22 43.23 15.63
CA ALA A 325 16.87 44.22 14.81
C ALA A 325 17.91 43.59 13.87
N GLY A 326 17.99 44.17 12.68
CA GLY A 326 19.13 44.24 11.74
C GLY A 326 20.30 43.26 11.90
N ALA A 327 20.50 42.45 10.86
CA ALA A 327 21.76 41.76 10.61
C ALA A 327 22.95 42.75 10.56
N PRO A 328 24.09 42.44 11.19
CA PRO A 328 25.33 43.20 11.02
C PRO A 328 25.95 42.93 9.63
N PRO A 329 26.66 43.92 9.04
CA PRO A 329 27.16 43.82 7.68
C PRO A 329 28.29 42.79 7.52
N ALA A 330 28.28 42.13 6.36
CA ALA A 330 29.30 41.19 5.93
C ALA A 330 30.69 41.85 5.84
N THR A 331 31.68 41.15 6.39
CA THR A 331 33.10 41.42 6.23
C THR A 331 33.52 41.23 4.77
N GLN A 332 34.14 42.27 4.21
CA GLN A 332 34.71 42.27 2.87
C GLN A 332 35.88 41.26 2.80
N SER A 333 35.82 40.33 1.85
CA SER A 333 37.00 39.58 1.38
C SER A 333 37.49 40.20 0.07
N PRO A 334 38.81 40.29 -0.16
CA PRO A 334 39.39 41.11 -1.21
C PRO A 334 39.20 40.54 -2.61
N GLU A 335 38.95 41.50 -3.50
CA GLU A 335 38.93 41.52 -4.97
C GLU A 335 39.78 40.44 -5.66
N ALA A 336 39.13 39.57 -6.44
CA ALA A 336 39.78 38.71 -7.42
C ALA A 336 39.76 39.42 -8.78
N THR A 337 40.95 39.71 -9.31
CA THR A 337 41.23 40.33 -10.60
C THR A 337 40.56 39.58 -11.77
N PRO A 338 39.89 40.26 -12.72
CA PRO A 338 39.33 39.62 -13.90
C PRO A 338 40.44 39.17 -14.88
N PRO A 339 40.29 38.02 -15.56
CA PRO A 339 41.24 37.58 -16.57
C PRO A 339 41.16 38.46 -17.82
N GLY A 340 42.33 38.81 -18.38
CA GLY A 340 42.46 39.63 -19.58
C GLY A 340 41.93 38.95 -20.85
N PRO A 341 41.66 39.73 -21.92
CA PRO A 341 41.05 39.23 -23.14
C PRO A 341 41.94 38.24 -23.90
N ALA A 342 41.31 37.17 -24.40
CA ALA A 342 41.94 36.14 -25.22
C ALA A 342 42.32 36.67 -26.61
N GLU A 343 43.51 36.29 -27.05
CA GLU A 343 44.10 36.56 -28.36
C GLU A 343 43.35 35.80 -29.48
N PRO A 344 43.18 36.38 -30.69
CA PRO A 344 42.43 35.72 -31.77
C PRO A 344 43.22 34.57 -32.40
N ALA A 345 42.50 33.50 -32.76
CA ALA A 345 43.05 32.34 -33.46
C ALA A 345 43.46 32.67 -34.92
N PRO A 346 44.52 32.03 -35.45
CA PRO A 346 44.94 32.23 -36.83
C PRO A 346 44.00 31.53 -37.81
N ALA A 347 43.81 32.16 -38.96
CA ALA A 347 42.98 31.70 -40.07
C ALA A 347 43.54 30.43 -40.74
N GLY A 348 42.63 29.51 -41.08
CA GLY A 348 42.85 28.33 -41.91
C GLY A 348 41.53 27.65 -42.22
#